data_AF-A0A177H635-F1
#
_entry.id   AF-A0A177H635-F1
#
_cell.length_a   1.000
_cell.length_b   1.000
_cell.length_c   1.000
_cell.angle_alpha   90.00
_cell.angle_beta   90.00
_cell.angle_gamma   90.00
#
_symmetry.space_group_name_H-M   'P 1'
#
loop_
_entity.id
_entity.type
_entity.pdbx_description
1 polymer ?
#
loop_
_entity_poly.entity_id
_entity_poly.type
_entity_poly.pdbx_seq_one_letter_code
_entity_poly.pdbx_strand_id
1 'polypeptide(L)'
;MFKTTDRRIWIENLAFVSALFIAPMLFVRPLNIGPTHASENVIVVAIAGLAVGFGTRLANGCTSGHGVCGISRFSLRGIAATMAYILAGAVSVVVFKHLLGAI
;
A
#
# COMPACT_ATOMS: atom_id res chain seq x y z
N MET A 1 18.39 1.38 -21.02
CA MET A 1 18.38 0.46 -22.19
C MET A 1 17.39 -0.68 -21.89
N PHE A 2 16.09 -0.37 -21.95
CA PHE A 2 14.98 -1.32 -21.76
C PHE A 2 14.54 -1.81 -23.14
N LYS A 3 14.95 -3.02 -23.52
CA LYS A 3 14.47 -3.68 -24.73
C LYS A 3 14.22 -5.15 -24.36
N THR A 4 13.06 -5.66 -24.78
CA THR A 4 12.59 -7.06 -24.76
C THR A 4 12.11 -7.66 -23.42
N THR A 5 10.80 -7.59 -23.13
CA THR A 5 9.89 -8.70 -22.69
C THR A 5 8.54 -8.12 -22.17
N ASP A 6 7.77 -7.45 -23.03
CA ASP A 6 6.57 -6.69 -22.59
C ASP A 6 5.40 -7.57 -22.11
N ARG A 7 5.16 -8.73 -22.73
CA ARG A 7 3.94 -9.52 -22.46
C ARG A 7 3.96 -10.26 -21.13
N ARG A 8 5.07 -10.90 -20.76
CA ARG A 8 5.17 -11.66 -19.49
C ARG A 8 5.11 -10.73 -18.28
N ILE A 9 5.82 -9.61 -18.32
CA ILE A 9 5.82 -8.61 -17.25
C ILE A 9 4.42 -8.00 -17.07
N TRP A 10 3.73 -7.69 -18.16
CA TRP A 10 2.34 -7.23 -18.09
C TRP A 10 1.40 -8.27 -17.49
N ILE A 11 1.56 -9.56 -17.84
CA ILE A 11 0.78 -10.66 -17.26
C ILE A 11 1.05 -10.81 -15.77
N GLU A 12 2.33 -10.74 -15.34
CA GLU A 12 2.72 -10.83 -13.92
C GLU A 12 2.16 -9.65 -13.11
N ASN A 13 2.24 -8.43 -13.63
CA ASN A 13 1.67 -7.25 -12.99
C ASN A 13 0.15 -7.35 -12.87
N LEU A 14 -0.54 -7.80 -13.92
CA LEU A 14 -1.99 -8.02 -13.88
C LEU A 14 -2.38 -9.13 -12.91
N ALA A 15 -1.63 -10.23 -12.88
CA ALA A 15 -1.85 -11.33 -11.95
C ALA A 15 -1.64 -10.88 -10.50
N PHE A 16 -0.63 -10.04 -10.24
CA PHE A 16 -0.38 -9.47 -8.91
C PHE A 16 -1.51 -8.52 -8.47
N VAL A 17 -1.93 -7.61 -9.35
CA VAL A 17 -3.02 -6.67 -9.07
C VAL A 17 -4.34 -7.43 -8.89
N SER A 18 -4.65 -8.41 -9.74
CA SER A 18 -5.87 -9.20 -9.61
C SER A 18 -5.88 -10.03 -8.32
N ALA A 19 -4.74 -10.63 -7.95
CA ALA A 19 -4.59 -11.33 -6.68
C ALA A 19 -4.82 -10.42 -5.47
N LEU A 20 -4.41 -9.14 -5.52
CA LEU A 20 -4.64 -8.16 -4.45
C LEU A 20 -6.13 -7.90 -4.18
N PHE A 21 -6.98 -7.96 -5.21
CA PHE A 21 -8.43 -7.85 -5.04
C PHE A 21 -9.09 -9.18 -4.70
N ILE A 22 -8.68 -10.26 -5.36
CA ILE A 22 -9.31 -11.59 -5.23
C ILE A 22 -9.01 -12.20 -3.85
N ALA A 23 -7.78 -12.06 -3.33
CA ALA A 23 -7.39 -12.64 -2.05
C ALA A 23 -8.28 -12.14 -0.88
N PRO A 24 -8.39 -10.84 -0.58
CA PRO A 24 -9.27 -10.37 0.49
C PRO A 24 -10.74 -10.71 0.19
N MET A 25 -11.20 -10.65 -1.06
CA MET A 25 -12.57 -11.06 -1.40
C MET A 25 -12.87 -12.53 -1.02
N LEU A 26 -11.89 -13.42 -1.20
CA LEU A 26 -12.01 -14.84 -0.88
C LEU A 26 -11.86 -15.11 0.63
N PHE A 27 -11.00 -14.35 1.33
CA PHE A 27 -10.68 -14.59 2.75
C PHE A 27 -11.59 -13.86 3.74
N VAL A 28 -12.13 -12.68 3.40
CA VAL A 28 -12.96 -11.88 4.32
C VAL A 28 -14.32 -12.55 4.57
N ARG A 29 -14.87 -13.28 3.59
CA ARG A 29 -16.15 -13.99 3.70
C ARG A 29 -16.14 -15.20 4.67
N PRO A 30 -15.17 -16.14 4.60
CA PRO A 30 -15.15 -17.29 5.51
C PRO A 30 -14.63 -16.96 6.91
N LEU A 31 -13.77 -15.93 7.06
CA LEU A 31 -13.16 -15.60 8.35
C LEU A 31 -14.04 -14.71 9.26
N ASN A 32 -15.21 -14.24 8.78
CA ASN A 32 -16.14 -13.36 9.50
C ASN A 32 -15.40 -12.24 10.28
N ILE A 33 -14.40 -11.64 9.64
CA ILE A 33 -13.64 -10.53 10.21
C ILE A 33 -14.66 -9.40 10.36
N GLY A 34 -14.94 -8.99 11.61
CA GLY A 34 -16.01 -8.05 11.97
C GLY A 34 -15.94 -6.74 11.19
N PRO A 35 -17.00 -5.91 11.23
CA PRO A 35 -17.09 -4.70 10.42
C PRO A 35 -15.84 -3.84 10.64
N THR A 36 -15.06 -3.67 9.58
CA THR A 36 -13.96 -2.72 9.59
C THR A 36 -14.58 -1.36 9.85
N HIS A 37 -14.29 -0.76 11.01
CA HIS A 37 -14.66 0.61 11.34
C HIS A 37 -13.84 1.56 10.47
N ALA A 38 -14.14 1.57 9.17
CA ALA A 38 -13.64 2.55 8.24
C ALA A 38 -14.41 3.84 8.50
N SER A 39 -13.70 4.97 8.53
CA SER A 39 -14.33 6.29 8.63
C SER A 39 -15.41 6.41 7.55
N GLU A 40 -16.66 6.70 7.94
CA GLU A 40 -17.78 6.89 7.00
C GLU A 40 -17.59 8.12 6.10
N ASN A 41 -16.58 8.94 6.41
CA ASN A 41 -16.29 10.18 5.71
C ASN A 41 -15.49 9.93 4.44
N VAL A 42 -16.19 9.71 3.33
CA VAL A 42 -15.63 9.47 1.99
C VAL A 42 -14.62 10.54 1.56
N ILE A 43 -14.81 11.79 2.00
CA ILE A 43 -13.90 12.91 1.69
C ILE A 43 -12.52 12.67 2.30
N VAL A 44 -12.46 12.20 3.55
CA VAL A 44 -11.20 11.91 4.24
C VAL A 44 -10.46 10.77 3.53
N VAL A 45 -11.19 9.73 3.13
CA VAL A 45 -10.62 8.58 2.39
C VAL A 45 -10.08 9.02 1.03
N ALA A 46 -10.80 9.87 0.30
CA ALA A 46 -10.36 10.39 -0.99
C ALA A 46 -9.10 11.25 -0.87
N ILE A 47 -9.06 12.18 0.09
CA ILE A 47 -7.89 13.04 0.33
C ILE A 47 -6.69 12.20 0.79
N ALA A 48 -6.90 11.24 1.69
CA ALA A 48 -5.85 10.33 2.14
C ALA A 48 -5.28 9.51 0.98
N GLY A 49 -6.14 8.96 0.11
CA GLY A 49 -5.72 8.22 -1.08
C GLY A 49 -4.89 9.07 -2.04
N LEU A 50 -5.30 10.31 -2.31
CA LEU A 50 -4.56 11.24 -3.15
C LEU A 50 -3.20 11.63 -2.54
N ALA A 51 -3.15 11.91 -1.24
CA ALA A 51 -1.92 12.24 -0.54
C ALA A 51 -0.91 11.08 -0.56
N VAL A 52 -1.38 9.84 -0.34
CA VAL A 52 -0.55 8.64 -0.44
C VAL A 52 -0.07 8.43 -1.88
N GLY A 53 -0.96 8.59 -2.87
CA GLY A 53 -0.62 8.52 -4.29
C GLY A 53 0.48 9.52 -4.66
N PHE A 54 0.35 10.77 -4.24
CA PHE A 54 1.36 11.81 -4.45
C PHE A 54 2.69 11.47 -3.76
N GLY A 55 2.63 10.99 -2.52
CA GLY A 55 3.82 10.57 -1.76
C GLY A 55 4.59 9.41 -2.41
N THR A 56 3.89 8.40 -2.95
CA THR A 56 4.55 7.30 -3.68
C THR A 56 5.24 7.80 -4.95
N ARG A 57 4.67 8.79 -5.62
CA ARG A 57 5.29 9.37 -6.81
C ARG A 57 6.54 10.18 -6.47
N LEU A 58 6.51 10.95 -5.38
CA LEU A 58 7.66 11.71 -4.90
C LEU A 58 8.81 10.79 -4.46
N ALA A 59 8.49 9.65 -3.83
CA ALA A 59 9.46 8.63 -3.42
C ALA A 59 10.00 7.79 -4.60
N ASN A 60 9.59 8.07 -5.84
CA ASN A 60 9.95 7.35 -7.06
C ASN A 60 9.71 5.83 -6.97
N GLY A 61 8.69 5.41 -6.22
CA GLY A 61 8.25 4.02 -6.14
C GLY A 61 7.21 3.77 -5.05
N CYS A 62 6.65 2.57 -5.04
CA CYS A 62 5.61 2.15 -4.09
C CYS A 62 6.19 1.33 -2.92
N THR A 63 5.39 1.17 -1.88
CA THR A 63 5.69 0.31 -0.73
C THR A 63 5.85 -1.16 -1.11
N SER A 64 5.04 -1.68 -2.04
CA SER A 64 5.18 -3.06 -2.51
C SER A 64 6.47 -3.26 -3.31
N GLY A 65 6.87 -2.29 -4.13
CA GLY A 65 8.09 -2.36 -4.95
C GLY A 65 9.38 -2.29 -4.12
N HIS A 66 9.45 -1.35 -3.16
CA HIS A 66 10.60 -1.26 -2.25
C HIS A 66 10.59 -2.38 -1.19
N GLY A 67 9.40 -2.82 -0.76
CA GLY A 67 9.24 -3.94 0.17
C GLY A 67 9.60 -5.27 -0.48
N VAL A 68 8.78 -5.78 -1.40
CA VAL A 68 8.92 -7.13 -1.95
C VAL A 68 10.24 -7.29 -2.71
N CYS A 69 10.56 -6.38 -3.63
CA CYS A 69 11.78 -6.49 -4.46
C CYS A 69 13.02 -5.90 -3.78
N GLY A 70 12.88 -4.93 -2.87
CA GLY A 70 14.01 -4.30 -2.17
C GLY A 70 14.50 -5.12 -0.96
N ILE A 71 13.58 -5.69 -0.18
CA ILE A 71 13.91 -6.57 0.95
C ILE A 71 14.47 -7.91 0.46
N SER A 72 13.91 -8.49 -0.62
CA SER A 72 14.41 -9.74 -1.21
C SER A 72 15.87 -9.64 -1.70
N ARG A 73 16.29 -8.43 -2.11
CA ARG A 73 17.69 -8.14 -2.52
C ARG A 73 18.59 -7.65 -1.37
N PHE A 74 18.10 -7.69 -0.12
CA PHE A 74 18.82 -7.21 1.06
C PHE A 74 19.38 -5.79 0.92
N SER A 75 18.68 -4.92 0.18
CA SER A 75 19.15 -3.56 -0.06
C SER A 75 18.77 -2.67 1.13
N LEU A 76 19.79 -2.09 1.78
CA LEU A 76 19.63 -1.11 2.87
C LEU A 76 18.72 0.06 2.47
N ARG A 77 18.75 0.49 1.20
CA ARG A 77 17.87 1.54 0.68
C ARG A 77 16.39 1.12 0.64
N GLY A 78 16.11 -0.13 0.27
CA GLY A 78 14.74 -0.66 0.26
C GLY A 78 14.17 -0.77 1.67
N ILE A 79 14.97 -1.28 2.61
CA ILE A 79 14.58 -1.43 4.01
C ILE A 79 14.31 -0.06 4.66
N ALA A 80 15.19 0.93 4.44
CA ALA A 80 15.01 2.27 4.97
C ALA A 80 13.74 2.94 4.43
N ALA A 81 13.44 2.78 3.12
CA ALA A 81 12.22 3.31 2.52
C ALA A 81 10.96 2.65 3.10
N THR A 82 10.97 1.34 3.31
CA THR A 82 9.85 0.61 3.94
C THR A 82 9.65 1.06 5.39
N MET A 83 10.72 1.20 6.17
CA MET A 83 10.66 1.69 7.55
C MET A 83 10.08 3.10 7.63
N ALA A 84 10.51 4.01 6.74
CA ALA A 84 9.97 5.37 6.66
C ALA A 84 8.46 5.37 6.36
N TYR A 85 8.01 4.52 5.44
CA TYR A 85 6.59 4.37 5.12
C TYR A 85 5.77 3.86 6.30
N ILE A 86 6.25 2.83 7.00
CA ILE A 86 5.57 2.26 8.15
C ILE A 86 5.52 3.28 9.30
N LEU A 87 6.62 3.97 9.58
CA LEU A 87 6.68 5.02 10.60
C LEU A 87 5.73 6.18 10.28
N ALA A 88 5.71 6.67 9.04
CA ALA A 88 4.79 7.72 8.63
C ALA A 88 3.32 7.29 8.79
N GLY A 89 3.00 6.03 8.46
CA GLY A 89 1.67 5.45 8.69
C GLY A 89 1.30 5.36 10.16
N ALA A 90 2.21 4.88 11.01
CA ALA A 90 2.00 4.80 12.45
C ALA A 90 1.78 6.19 13.08
N VAL A 91 2.62 7.17 12.70
CA VAL A 91 2.46 8.57 13.14
C VAL A 91 1.12 9.13 12.65
N SER A 92 0.73 8.88 11.40
CA SER A 92 -0.56 9.31 10.87
C SER A 92 -1.71 8.74 11.70
N VAL A 93 -1.70 7.45 12.02
CA VAL A 93 -2.73 6.83 12.86
C VAL A 93 -2.76 7.47 14.25
N VAL A 94 -1.61 7.69 14.89
CA VAL A 94 -1.56 8.34 16.21
C VAL A 94 -2.14 9.75 16.12
N VAL A 95 -1.79 10.52 15.10
CA VAL A 95 -2.30 11.88 14.90
C VAL A 95 -3.81 11.87 14.65
N PHE A 96 -4.30 11.11 13.67
CA PHE A 96 -5.72 11.09 13.34
C PHE A 96 -6.59 10.50 14.48
N LYS A 97 -6.08 9.49 15.19
CA LYS A 97 -6.81 8.84 16.30
C LYS A 97 -6.78 9.66 17.58
N HIS A 98 -5.64 10.24 17.97
CA HIS A 98 -5.53 10.99 19.23
C HIS A 98 -5.82 12.49 19.12
N LEU A 99 -5.48 13.14 17.99
CA LEU A 99 -5.67 14.59 17.84
C LEU A 99 -7.02 14.96 17.21
N LEU A 100 -7.55 14.15 16.29
CA LEU A 100 -8.81 14.47 15.60
C LEU A 100 -10.04 13.71 16.10
N GLY A 101 -9.89 12.58 16.81
CA GLY A 101 -11.03 11.78 17.29
C GLY A 101 -12.02 11.39 16.17
N ALA A 102 -11.57 11.38 14.92
CA ALA A 102 -12.41 11.25 13.72
C ALA A 102 -12.64 9.78 13.29
N ILE A 103 -12.05 8.84 14.03
CA ILE A 103 -12.13 7.38 13.87
C ILE A 103 -12.13 6.68 15.23
#